data_AF-A0A1Y3BLN1-F1
#
_entry.id   AF-A0A1Y3BLN1-F1
#
_cell.length_a   1.000
_cell.length_b   1.000
_cell.length_c   1.000
_cell.angle_alpha   90.00
_cell.angle_beta   90.00
_cell.angle_gamma   90.00
#
_symmetry.space_group_name_H-M   'P 1'
#
loop_
_entity.id
_entity.type
_entity.pdbx_description
1 polymer ?
#
loop_
_entity_poly.entity_id
_entity_poly.type
_entity_poly.pdbx_seq_one_letter_code
_entity_poly.pdbx_strand_id
1 'polypeptide(L)' 'SVYRSKYVVYIERVQREKANGATVYVGIHPSKVLIVKLKMDKDRKKILDRRAAGKRITEGKAKGKHTEESVAMETS' A
#
# COMPACT_ATOMS: atom_id res chain seq x y z
N SER A 1 -8.49 11.77 5.15
CA SER A 1 -7.17 12.17 5.70
C SER A 1 -6.65 11.10 6.66
N VAL A 2 -5.35 11.13 7.02
CA VAL A 2 -4.75 10.13 7.93
C VAL A 2 -4.43 10.77 9.27
N TYR A 3 -5.02 10.26 10.36
CA TYR A 3 -4.77 10.76 11.71
C TYR A 3 -3.92 9.75 12.50
N ARG A 4 -2.61 9.91 12.37
CA ARG A 4 -1.61 8.94 12.88
C ARG A 4 -1.57 8.87 14.40
N SER A 5 -1.77 9.99 15.11
CA SER A 5 -1.78 10.02 16.59
C SER A 5 -2.89 9.16 17.22
N LYS A 6 -4.00 8.94 16.49
CA LYS A 6 -5.10 8.07 16.92
C LYS A 6 -5.17 6.75 16.13
N TYR A 7 -4.19 6.50 15.25
CA TYR A 7 -4.17 5.34 14.35
C TYR A 7 -5.46 5.12 13.54
N VAL A 8 -6.12 6.22 13.13
CA VAL A 8 -7.35 6.18 12.33
C VAL A 8 -7.21 6.91 11.01
N VAL A 9 -8.03 6.52 10.04
CA VAL A 9 -8.23 7.21 8.77
C VAL A 9 -9.64 7.79 8.70
N TYR A 10 -9.77 8.97 8.11
CA TYR A 10 -11.05 9.60 7.77
C TYR A 10 -11.31 9.44 6.29
N ILE A 11 -12.48 8.90 5.97
CA ILE A 11 -12.92 8.56 4.61
C ILE A 11 -14.08 9.47 4.23
N GLU A 12 -14.12 9.88 2.97
CA GLU A 12 -15.23 10.67 2.44
C GLU A 12 -16.56 9.94 2.65
N ARG A 13 -17.62 10.69 2.97
CA ARG A 13 -19.00 10.19 3.23
C ARG A 13 -19.18 9.28 4.45
N VAL A 14 -18.10 8.91 5.14
CA VAL A 14 -18.18 8.21 6.44
C VAL A 14 -18.27 9.26 7.55
N GLN A 15 -19.47 9.73 7.80
CA GLN A 15 -19.75 10.81 8.76
C GLN A 15 -20.88 10.42 9.70
N ARG A 16 -20.92 11.09 10.85
CA ARG A 16 -22.01 11.04 11.82
C ARG A 16 -22.43 12.46 12.16
N GLU A 17 -23.71 12.63 12.49
CA GLU A 17 -24.22 13.88 13.01
C GLU A 17 -23.98 13.99 14.52
N LYS A 18 -23.67 15.19 14.98
CA LYS A 18 -23.68 15.54 16.41
C LYS A 18 -25.07 16.04 16.79
N ALA A 19 -25.36 16.11 18.10
CA ALA A 19 -26.62 16.66 18.60
C ALA A 19 -26.88 18.12 18.16
N ASN A 20 -25.83 18.86 17.81
CA ASN A 20 -25.92 20.23 17.33
C ASN A 20 -26.05 20.35 15.79
N GLY A 21 -26.35 19.26 15.08
CA GLY A 21 -26.54 19.23 13.62
C GLY A 21 -25.25 19.25 12.78
N ALA A 22 -24.08 19.40 13.40
CA ALA A 22 -22.82 19.39 12.67
C ALA A 22 -22.37 17.96 12.34
N THR A 23 -21.93 17.73 11.09
CA THR A 23 -21.35 16.46 10.66
C THR A 23 -19.87 16.35 11.04
N VAL A 24 -19.46 15.20 11.56
CA VAL A 24 -18.05 14.87 11.81
C VAL A 24 -17.69 13.52 11.23
N TYR A 25 -16.45 13.40 10.76
CA TYR A 25 -15.93 12.14 10.22
C TYR A 25 -15.79 11.09 11.32
N VAL A 26 -16.18 9.86 10.98
CA VAL A 26 -15.92 8.69 11.83
C VAL A 26 -14.55 8.13 11.50
N GLY A 27 -13.70 7.98 12.51
CA GLY A 27 -12.38 7.39 12.35
C GLY A 27 -12.47 5.87 12.22
N ILE A 28 -11.85 5.31 11.18
CA ILE A 28 -11.79 3.86 10.95
C ILE A 28 -10.34 3.40 11.06
N HIS A 29 -10.11 2.21 11.63
CA HIS A 29 -8.79 1.60 11.66
C HIS A 29 -8.35 1.14 10.25
N PRO A 30 -7.13 1.45 9.78
CA PRO A 30 -6.70 1.15 8.41
C PRO A 30 -6.72 -0.34 8.03
N SER A 31 -6.60 -1.26 8.99
CA SER A 31 -6.69 -2.71 8.69
C SER A 31 -8.12 -3.21 8.43
N LYS A 32 -9.15 -2.41 8.73
CA LYS A 32 -10.56 -2.75 8.48
C LYS A 32 -11.08 -2.19 7.15
N VAL A 33 -10.18 -1.70 6.30
CA VAL A 33 -10.52 -1.13 4.99
C VAL A 33 -9.67 -1.74 3.89
N LEU A 34 -10.16 -1.68 2.65
CA LEU A 34 -9.48 -2.16 1.46
C LEU A 34 -9.16 -1.01 0.52
N ILE A 35 -7.96 -1.02 -0.07
CA ILE A 35 -7.53 0.02 -1.01
C ILE A 35 -8.01 -0.36 -2.42
N VAL A 36 -8.98 0.39 -2.96
CA VAL A 36 -9.54 0.14 -4.31
C VAL A 36 -8.69 0.79 -5.40
N LYS A 37 -8.32 2.06 -5.22
CA LYS A 37 -7.49 2.83 -6.17
C LYS A 37 -6.31 3.46 -5.44
N LEU A 38 -5.11 3.17 -5.92
CA LEU A 38 -3.88 3.73 -5.38
C LEU A 38 -3.58 5.07 -6.05
N LYS A 39 -3.30 6.10 -5.25
CA LYS A 39 -2.66 7.32 -5.76
C LYS A 39 -1.19 7.03 -6.04
N MET A 40 -0.80 7.05 -7.32
CA MET A 40 0.58 6.82 -7.70
C MET A 40 1.42 8.10 -7.56
N ASP A 41 2.60 7.94 -6.97
CA ASP A 41 3.66 8.95 -6.85
C ASP A 41 5.01 8.27 -7.15
N LYS A 42 6.07 9.06 -7.37
CA LYS A 42 7.39 8.56 -7.78
C LYS A 42 7.92 7.50 -6.81
N ASP A 43 7.83 7.76 -5.52
CA ASP A 43 8.42 6.89 -4.51
C ASP A 43 7.55 5.68 -4.19
N ARG A 44 6.24 5.79 -4.32
CA ARG A 44 5.31 4.67 -4.24
C ARG A 44 5.53 3.69 -5.38
N LYS A 45 5.78 4.17 -6.60
CA LYS A 45 6.15 3.29 -7.71
C LYS A 45 7.41 2.48 -7.37
N LYS A 46 8.47 3.16 -6.92
CA LYS A 46 9.71 2.49 -6.47
C LYS A 46 9.48 1.46 -5.35
N ILE A 47 8.64 1.79 -4.36
CA ILE A 47 8.33 0.88 -3.25
C ILE A 47 7.57 -0.36 -3.74
N LEU A 48 6.62 -0.18 -4.66
CA LEU A 48 5.87 -1.28 -5.25
C LEU A 48 6.78 -2.19 -6.09
N ASP A 49 7.63 -1.62 -6.94
CA ASP A 49 8.58 -2.37 -7.78
C ASP A 49 9.54 -3.18 -6.90
N ARG A 50 10.10 -2.56 -5.85
CA ARG A 50 10.97 -3.25 -4.87
C ARG A 50 10.25 -4.37 -4.13
N ARG A 51 9.01 -4.15 -3.67
CA ARG A 51 8.22 -5.18 -2.98
C ARG A 51 7.83 -6.33 -3.91
N ALA A 52 7.54 -6.03 -5.17
CA ALA A 52 7.23 -7.03 -6.19
C ALA A 52 8.46 -7.90 -6.50
N ALA A 53 9.65 -7.30 -6.65
CA ALA A 53 10.91 -8.03 -6.82
C ALA A 53 11.19 -8.95 -5.62
N GLY A 54 11.08 -8.45 -4.40
CA GLY A 54 11.24 -9.25 -3.18
C GLY A 54 10.26 -10.44 -3.11
N LYS A 55 8.98 -10.20 -3.45
CA LYS A 55 7.96 -11.27 -3.52
C LYS A 55 8.30 -12.36 -4.53
N ARG A 56 8.82 -12.01 -5.72
CA ARG A 56 9.20 -12.99 -6.75
C ARG A 56 10.32 -13.93 -6.29
N ILE A 57 11.25 -13.41 -5.50
CA ILE A 57 12.35 -14.17 -4.91
C ILE A 57 11.81 -15.11 -3.82
N THR A 58 10.97 -14.60 -2.91
CA THR A 58 10.45 -15.39 -1.77
C THR A 58 9.41 -16.43 -2.16
N GLU A 59 8.56 -16.15 -3.15
CA GLU A 59 7.52 -17.07 -3.63
C GLU A 59 8.08 -18.19 -4.53
N GLY A 60 9.41 -18.33 -4.62
CA GLY A 60 10.06 -19.49 -5.24
C GLY A 60 9.91 -19.59 -6.76
N LYS A 61 9.23 -18.63 -7.43
CA LYS A 61 9.16 -18.60 -8.90
C LYS A 61 10.53 -18.41 -9.57
N ALA A 62 11.51 -17.91 -8.83
CA ALA A 62 12.91 -17.79 -9.26
C ALA A 62 13.78 -18.99 -8.84
N LYS A 63 13.29 -19.92 -8.01
CA LYS A 63 14.05 -21.12 -7.64
C LYS A 63 13.97 -22.13 -8.80
N GLY A 64 14.74 -21.88 -9.86
CA GLY A 64 14.92 -22.79 -11.00
C GLY A 64 14.78 -22.21 -12.40
N LYS A 65 14.56 -20.89 -12.57
CA LYS A 65 14.58 -20.25 -13.90
C LYS A 65 15.64 -19.16 -13.93
N HIS A 66 16.81 -19.49 -14.48
CA HIS A 66 17.80 -18.50 -14.88
C HIS A 66 17.29 -17.81 -16.15
N THR A 67 17.08 -16.51 -16.08
CA THR A 67 16.88 -15.65 -17.26
C THR A 67 18.22 -14.99 -17.61
N GLU A 68 18.50 -14.77 -18.89
CA GLU A 68 19.80 -14.30 -19.39
C GLU A 68 20.31 -13.02 -18.69
N GLU A 69 19.41 -12.12 -18.28
CA GLU A 69 19.75 -10.93 -17.48
C GLU A 69 20.39 -11.25 -16.12
N SER A 70 20.00 -12.35 -15.47
CA SER A 70 20.59 -12.74 -14.18
C SER A 70 22.00 -13.31 -14.31
N VAL A 71 22.35 -13.88 -15.47
CA VAL A 71 23.68 -14.44 -15.74
C VAL A 71 24.69 -13.34 -16.06
N ALA A 72 24.28 -12.33 -16.82
CA ALA A 72 25.15 -11.20 -17.19
C ALA A 72 25.57 -10.35 -15.97
N MET A 73 24.72 -10.25 -14.94
CA MET A 73 24.97 -9.43 -13.75
C MET A 73 25.91 -10.09 -12.73
N GLU A 74 26.11 -11.41 -12.79
CA GLU A 74 27.09 -12.14 -11.95
C GLU A 74 28.50 -12.16 -12.56
N THR A 75 28.64 -11.90 -13.86
CA THR A 75 29.92 -11.97 -14.59
C THR A 75 30.59 -10.61 -14.81
N SER A 76 30.17 -9.56 -14.11
CA SER A 76 30.75 -8.20 -14.20
C SER A 76 31.14 -7.65 -12.84
#